data_AF-A0A4R3T6B9-F1
#
_entry.id   AF-A0A4R3T6B9-F1
#
_cell.length_a   1.000
_cell.length_b   1.000
_cell.length_c   1.000
_cell.angle_alpha   90.00
_cell.angle_beta   90.00
_cell.angle_gamma   90.00
#
_symmetry.space_group_name_H-M   'P 1'
#
loop_
_entity.id
_entity.type
_entity.pdbx_description
1 polymer ?
#
loop_
_entity_poly.entity_id
_entity_poly.type
_entity_poly.pdbx_seq_one_letter_code
_entity_poly.pdbx_strand_id
1 'polypeptide(L)'
;METKKWEKQQYLDVLQDKKWEAHNKQWLYIEVNAKDLLEECEPGMKNQNVCCKAMLESMLEGDGFIVEPKNKSKCAASLTIRYYVDNLSPERRKYSEVN
;
A
#
# COMPACT_ATOMS: atom_id res chain seq x y z
N MET A 1 -7.95 -21.71 -18.15
CA MET A 1 -7.70 -20.27 -18.37
C MET A 1 -6.65 -19.86 -17.38
N GLU A 2 -5.52 -19.34 -17.84
CA GLU A 2 -4.47 -18.85 -16.94
C GLU A 2 -4.91 -17.47 -16.42
N THR A 3 -5.16 -17.35 -15.12
CA THR A 3 -5.61 -16.10 -14.51
C THR A 3 -4.45 -15.10 -14.55
N LYS A 4 -4.60 -13.99 -15.29
CA LYS A 4 -3.56 -12.95 -15.40
C LYS A 4 -3.38 -12.28 -14.04
N LYS A 5 -2.15 -12.26 -13.53
CA LYS A 5 -1.76 -11.50 -12.33
C LYS A 5 -1.94 -10.00 -12.55
N TRP A 6 -2.38 -9.29 -11.53
CA TRP A 6 -2.45 -7.84 -11.56
C TRP A 6 -1.07 -7.22 -11.69
N GLU A 7 -1.05 -6.10 -12.39
CA GLU A 7 0.10 -5.23 -12.49
C GLU A 7 0.11 -4.23 -11.33
N LYS A 8 1.28 -3.62 -11.07
CA LYS A 8 1.49 -2.69 -9.95
C LYS A 8 0.47 -1.54 -9.93
N GLN A 9 0.10 -1.03 -11.10
CA GLN A 9 -0.84 0.10 -11.22
C GLN A 9 -2.21 -0.22 -10.63
N GLN A 10 -2.71 -1.45 -10.82
CA GLN A 10 -4.03 -1.84 -10.30
C GLN A 10 -4.06 -1.84 -8.76
N TYR A 11 -2.95 -2.21 -8.12
CA TYR A 11 -2.81 -2.10 -6.67
C TYR A 11 -2.69 -0.64 -6.21
N LEU A 12 -2.00 0.22 -6.97
CA LEU A 12 -1.90 1.65 -6.67
C LEU A 12 -3.26 2.32 -6.71
N ASP A 13 -4.09 1.98 -7.70
CA ASP A 13 -5.44 2.52 -7.85
C ASP A 13 -6.32 2.14 -6.65
N VAL A 14 -6.32 0.85 -6.26
CA VAL A 14 -7.05 0.38 -5.07
C VAL A 14 -6.57 1.06 -3.78
N LEU A 15 -5.25 1.23 -3.61
CA LEU A 15 -4.69 1.94 -2.46
C LEU A 15 -5.12 3.41 -2.45
N GLN A 16 -5.16 4.05 -3.61
CA GLN A 16 -5.60 5.44 -3.73
C GLN A 16 -7.08 5.59 -3.37
N ASP A 17 -7.93 4.67 -3.82
CA ASP A 17 -9.36 4.64 -3.48
C ASP A 17 -9.57 4.44 -1.99
N LYS A 18 -8.88 3.46 -1.37
CA LYS A 18 -8.93 3.22 0.08
C LYS A 18 -8.51 4.45 0.88
N LYS A 19 -7.45 5.15 0.45
CA LYS A 19 -6.97 6.39 1.09
C LYS A 19 -8.00 7.50 0.98
N TRP A 20 -8.58 7.71 -0.19
CA TRP A 20 -9.62 8.73 -0.41
C TRP A 20 -10.91 8.44 0.37
N GLU A 21 -11.35 7.19 0.40
CA GLU A 21 -12.52 6.79 1.16
C GLU A 21 -12.33 7.08 2.67
N ALA A 22 -11.16 6.73 3.21
CA ALA A 22 -10.83 7.00 4.61
C ALA A 22 -10.67 8.51 4.90
N HIS A 23 -10.05 9.27 3.99
CA HIS A 23 -9.98 10.73 4.08
C HIS A 23 -11.39 11.35 4.15
N ASN A 24 -12.30 10.93 3.26
CA ASN A 24 -13.68 11.42 3.22
C ASN A 24 -14.49 11.03 4.48
N LYS A 25 -14.10 9.95 5.17
CA LYS A 25 -14.62 9.55 6.48
C LYS A 25 -13.96 10.29 7.66
N GLN A 26 -13.08 11.26 7.37
CA GLN A 26 -12.31 12.03 8.36
C GLN A 26 -11.45 11.16 9.28
N TRP A 27 -10.93 10.05 8.76
CA TRP A 27 -10.00 9.21 9.52
C TRP A 27 -8.61 9.82 9.52
N LEU A 28 -7.87 9.60 10.61
CA LEU A 28 -6.48 10.06 10.71
C LEU A 28 -5.54 9.21 9.84
N TYR A 29 -5.74 7.90 9.84
CA TYR A 29 -4.91 6.95 9.11
C TYR A 29 -5.68 5.67 8.77
N ILE A 30 -5.13 4.90 7.83
CA ILE A 30 -5.46 3.48 7.62
C ILE A 30 -4.20 2.63 7.77
N GLU A 31 -4.38 1.40 8.21
CA GLU A 31 -3.33 0.39 8.21
C GLU A 31 -3.66 -0.67 7.18
N VAL A 32 -2.72 -0.95 6.29
CA VAL A 32 -2.91 -1.93 5.22
C VAL A 32 -1.82 -2.97 5.33
N ASN A 33 -2.24 -4.23 5.49
CA ASN A 33 -1.37 -5.39 5.44
C ASN A 33 -1.29 -5.95 4.01
N ALA A 34 -0.10 -6.36 3.58
CA ALA A 34 0.15 -6.79 2.22
C ALA A 34 -0.44 -8.18 1.88
N LYS A 35 -0.66 -9.04 2.86
CA LYS A 35 -1.36 -10.32 2.65
C LYS A 35 -2.86 -10.07 2.45
N ASP A 36 -3.44 -9.25 3.31
CA ASP A 36 -4.87 -8.96 3.27
C ASP A 36 -5.25 -8.19 2.00
N LEU A 37 -4.43 -7.20 1.61
CA LEU A 37 -4.62 -6.47 0.35
C LEU A 37 -4.51 -7.41 -0.87
N LEU A 38 -3.54 -8.31 -0.89
CA LEU A 38 -3.38 -9.28 -1.97
C LEU A 38 -4.59 -10.22 -2.05
N GLU A 39 -5.06 -10.74 -0.92
CA GLU A 39 -6.22 -11.64 -0.90
C GLU A 39 -7.52 -10.91 -1.29
N GLU A 40 -7.67 -9.62 -0.93
CA GLU A 40 -8.81 -8.80 -1.33
C GLU A 40 -8.83 -8.52 -2.84
N CYS A 41 -7.66 -8.20 -3.43
CA CYS A 41 -7.55 -7.84 -4.84
C CYS A 41 -7.48 -9.07 -5.76
N GLU A 42 -6.71 -10.08 -5.38
CA GLU A 42 -6.42 -11.28 -6.17
C GLU A 42 -6.37 -12.55 -5.29
N PRO A 43 -7.55 -13.04 -4.82
CA PRO A 43 -7.63 -14.19 -3.92
C PRO A 43 -6.84 -15.41 -4.42
N GLY A 44 -5.99 -15.98 -3.56
CA GLY A 44 -5.18 -17.17 -3.88
C GLY A 44 -4.03 -16.95 -4.87
N MET A 45 -3.80 -15.73 -5.35
CA MET A 45 -2.73 -15.45 -6.32
C MET A 45 -1.38 -15.23 -5.64
N LYS A 46 -0.32 -15.80 -6.23
CA LYS A 46 1.07 -15.59 -5.78
C LYS A 46 1.65 -14.32 -6.41
N ASN A 47 1.19 -13.14 -5.97
CA ASN A 47 1.60 -11.83 -6.51
C ASN A 47 2.17 -10.84 -5.47
N GLN A 48 2.63 -11.35 -4.32
CA GLN A 48 3.08 -10.57 -3.17
C GLN A 48 4.08 -9.44 -3.49
N ASN A 49 5.07 -9.71 -4.35
CA ASN A 49 6.10 -8.72 -4.66
C ASN A 49 5.55 -7.49 -5.39
N VAL A 50 4.56 -7.68 -6.28
CA VAL A 50 3.95 -6.56 -7.03
C VAL A 50 3.07 -5.74 -6.09
N CYS A 51 2.27 -6.41 -5.26
CA CYS A 51 1.45 -5.80 -4.21
C CYS A 51 2.31 -4.96 -3.24
N CYS A 52 3.40 -5.54 -2.68
CA CYS A 52 4.28 -4.82 -1.75
C CYS A 52 4.94 -3.59 -2.38
N LYS A 53 5.38 -3.69 -3.65
CA LYS A 53 5.97 -2.55 -4.37
C LYS A 53 4.97 -1.41 -4.54
N ALA A 54 3.71 -1.73 -4.88
CA ALA A 54 2.65 -0.72 -4.95
C ALA A 54 2.40 -0.06 -3.58
N MET A 55 2.37 -0.85 -2.51
CA MET A 55 2.21 -0.32 -1.15
C MET A 55 3.34 0.65 -0.77
N LEU A 56 4.60 0.28 -1.01
CA LEU A 56 5.76 1.12 -0.74
C LEU A 56 5.73 2.42 -1.56
N GLU A 57 5.31 2.36 -2.82
CA GLU A 57 5.23 3.50 -3.73
C GLU A 57 4.06 4.46 -3.44
N SER A 58 3.02 3.96 -2.77
CA SER A 58 1.87 4.75 -2.30
C SER A 58 2.19 5.56 -1.03
N MET A 59 3.34 5.33 -0.39
CA MET A 59 3.74 6.04 0.82
C MET A 59 4.11 7.51 0.51
N LEU A 60 3.61 8.40 1.36
CA LEU A 60 3.91 9.83 1.39
C LEU A 60 4.74 10.17 2.64
N GLU A 61 5.33 11.36 2.67
CA GLU A 61 6.07 11.85 3.84
C GLU A 61 5.20 11.80 5.11
N GLY A 62 5.73 11.22 6.19
CA GLY A 62 4.99 11.01 7.45
C GLY A 62 4.29 9.64 7.57
N ASP A 63 4.07 8.93 6.46
CA ASP A 63 3.61 7.53 6.52
C ASP A 63 4.70 6.64 7.13
N GLY A 64 4.31 5.48 7.68
CA GLY A 64 5.23 4.64 8.44
C GLY A 64 4.94 3.16 8.38
N PHE A 65 5.95 2.35 8.68
CA PHE A 65 5.81 0.90 8.82
C PHE A 65 5.28 0.56 10.21
N ILE A 66 4.18 -0.20 10.26
CA ILE A 66 3.75 -0.89 11.49
C ILE A 66 4.53 -2.20 11.63
N VAL A 67 4.72 -2.89 10.50
CA VAL A 67 5.60 -4.06 10.41
C VAL A 67 6.46 -3.90 9.17
N GLU A 68 7.75 -3.68 9.38
CA GLU A 68 8.77 -3.59 8.33
C GLU A 68 9.47 -4.95 8.16
N PRO A 69 9.34 -5.63 7.00
CA PRO A 69 10.08 -6.86 6.75
C PRO A 69 11.59 -6.61 6.72
N LYS A 70 12.36 -7.48 7.38
CA LYS A 70 13.84 -7.36 7.48
C LYS A 70 14.59 -7.71 6.18
N ASN A 71 13.89 -8.03 5.10
CA ASN A 71 14.51 -8.35 3.82
C ASN A 71 14.82 -7.06 3.03
N LYS A 72 15.80 -7.12 2.12
CA LYS A 72 16.28 -5.94 1.39
C LYS A 72 15.19 -5.23 0.58
N SER A 73 14.21 -5.98 0.05
CA SER A 73 13.13 -5.42 -0.77
C SER A 73 11.93 -4.93 0.04
N LYS A 74 11.92 -5.16 1.36
CA LYS A 74 10.78 -4.96 2.26
C LYS A 74 9.48 -5.64 1.78
N CYS A 75 9.57 -6.63 0.88
CA CYS A 75 8.43 -7.33 0.32
C CYS A 75 8.18 -8.62 1.08
N ALA A 76 7.10 -8.68 1.85
CA ALA A 76 6.64 -9.89 2.53
C ALA A 76 5.14 -9.77 2.85
N ALA A 77 4.48 -10.90 3.05
CA ALA A 77 3.08 -10.95 3.50
C ALA A 77 2.84 -10.19 4.82
N SER A 78 3.87 -10.08 5.67
CA SER A 78 3.80 -9.35 6.94
C SER A 78 3.93 -7.83 6.80
N LEU A 79 4.29 -7.31 5.62
CA LEU A 79 4.43 -5.86 5.41
C LEU A 79 3.11 -5.18 5.80
N THR A 80 3.18 -4.26 6.75
CA THR A 80 2.02 -3.47 7.19
C THR A 80 2.42 -2.01 7.24
N ILE A 81 1.72 -1.15 6.50
CA ILE A 81 2.00 0.29 6.40
C ILE A 81 0.80 1.05 6.94
N ARG A 82 1.10 2.08 7.75
CA ARG A 82 0.14 3.11 8.14
C ARG A 82 0.25 4.28 7.16
N TYR A 83 -0.84 4.54 6.45
CA TYR A 83 -0.99 5.72 5.59
C TYR A 83 -1.76 6.79 6.36
N TYR A 84 -1.16 7.95 6.58
CA TYR A 84 -1.89 9.11 7.12
C TYR A 84 -2.73 9.72 5.99
N VAL A 85 -4.04 9.80 6.23
CA VAL A 85 -5.05 10.19 5.26
C VAL A 85 -5.83 11.43 5.68
N ASP A 86 -5.49 12.05 6.81
CA ASP A 86 -6.02 13.35 7.23
C ASP A 86 -5.61 14.47 6.28
N ASN A 87 -4.46 14.34 5.61
CA ASN A 87 -3.99 15.25 4.58
C ASN A 87 -3.47 14.50 3.34
N LEU A 88 -4.24 14.51 2.25
CA LEU A 88 -3.83 13.93 0.96
C LEU A 88 -3.43 14.98 -0.09
N SER A 89 -2.88 16.12 0.35
CA SER A 89 -2.41 17.17 -0.56
C SER A 89 -1.47 16.60 -1.64
N PRO A 90 -1.64 16.98 -2.92
CA PRO A 90 -0.74 16.56 -4.00
C PRO A 90 0.68 17.12 -3.85
N GLU A 91 0.88 18.11 -2.98
CA GLU A 91 2.19 18.68 -2.68
C GLU A 91 3.01 17.82 -1.71
N ARG A 92 2.39 16.83 -1.05
CA ARG A 92 3.12 15.92 -0.15
C ARG A 92 4.19 15.15 -0.93
N ARG A 93 5.41 15.17 -0.40
CA ARG A 93 6.53 14.42 -0.97
C ARG A 93 6.33 12.93 -0.82
N LYS A 94 6.97 12.14 -1.69
CA LYS A 94 7.01 10.69 -1.54
C LYS A 94 7.86 10.31 -0.35
N TYR A 95 7.50 9.22 0.35
CA TYR A 95 8.28 8.72 1.48
C TYR A 95 9.76 8.50 1.11
N SER A 96 10.01 7.98 -0.09
CA SER A 96 11.35 7.70 -0.63
C SER A 96 12.19 8.93 -0.98
N GLU A 97 11.59 10.13 -1.00
CA GLU A 97 12.33 11.37 -1.24
C GLU A 97 12.88 11.98 0.06
N VAL A 98 12.37 11.51 1.20
CA VAL A 98 12.66 12.08 2.53
C VAL A 98 13.16 11.02 3.54
N ASN A 99 13.25 9.74 3.14
CA ASN A 99 13.83 8.63 3.90
C ASN A 99 14.58 7.67 2.96
#